data_AF-A0A3D3NQN5-F1
#
_entry.id   AF-A0A3D3NQN5-F1
#
_cell.length_a   1.000
_cell.length_b   1.000
_cell.length_c   1.000
_cell.angle_alpha   90.00
_cell.angle_beta   90.00
_cell.angle_gamma   90.00
#
_symmetry.space_group_name_H-M   'P 1'
#
loop_
_entity.id
_entity.type
_entity.pdbx_description
1 polymer ?
#
loop_
_entity_poly.entity_id
_entity_poly.type
_entity_poly.pdbx_seq_one_letter_code
_entity_poly.pdbx_strand_id
1 'polypeptide(L)' 'MGKLQDKVAVITGAGRGIGRAIAETFAAEGAKVAVVSR' A
#
# COMPACT_ATOMS: atom_id res chain seq x y z
N MET A 1 13.54 -10.93 1.38
CA MET A 1 13.43 -9.46 1.39
C MET A 1 12.31 -9.09 0.44
N GLY A 2 11.30 -8.33 0.88
CA GLY A 2 10.20 -7.91 0.02
C GLY A 2 10.66 -6.89 -1.03
N LYS A 3 10.01 -6.85 -2.19
CA LYS A 3 10.38 -5.99 -3.33
C LYS A 3 10.30 -4.49 -3.01
N LEU A 4 9.55 -4.12 -1.98
CA LEU A 4 9.29 -2.73 -1.60
C LEU A 4 9.87 -2.36 -0.23
N GLN A 5 10.81 -3.15 0.28
CA GLN A 5 11.48 -2.88 1.54
C GLN A 5 12.05 -1.46 1.56
N ASP A 6 11.80 -0.75 2.66
CA ASP A 6 12.24 0.64 2.92
C ASP A 6 11.72 1.69 1.93
N LYS A 7 10.71 1.35 1.11
CA LYS A 7 10.01 2.31 0.25
C LYS A 7 8.82 2.92 0.97
N VAL A 8 8.46 4.13 0.54
CA VAL A 8 7.24 4.82 0.96
C VAL A 8 6.27 4.85 -0.22
N ALA A 9 5.01 4.48 0.02
CA ALA A 9 3.96 4.48 -0.99
C ALA A 9 2.73 5.25 -0.50
N VAL A 10 2.18 6.11 -1.35
CA VAL A 10 0.91 6.81 -1.11
C VAL A 10 -0.14 6.21 -2.04
N ILE A 11 -1.23 5.70 -1.47
CA ILE A 11 -2.27 5.00 -2.24
C ILE A 11 -3.61 5.69 -1.99
N THR A 12 -4.18 6.25 -3.05
CA THR A 12 -5.51 6.86 -3.05
C THR A 12 -6.58 5.83 -3.43
N GLY A 13 -7.83 6.07 -3.03
CA GLY A 13 -8.93 5.14 -3.34
C GLY A 13 -8.81 3.78 -2.65
N ALA A 14 -8.00 3.67 -1.60
CA ALA A 14 -7.67 2.41 -0.92
C ALA A 14 -8.69 1.96 0.14
N GLY A 15 -9.88 2.57 0.18
CA GLY A 15 -10.94 2.18 1.12
C GLY A 15 -11.56 0.80 0.83
N ARG A 16 -11.52 0.32 -0.42
CA ARG A 16 -12.06 -1.00 -0.81
C ARG A 16 -11.50 -1.49 -2.14
N GLY A 17 -11.82 -2.74 -2.48
CA GLY A 17 -11.52 -3.34 -3.79
C GLY A 17 -10.03 -3.30 -4.12
N ILE A 18 -9.71 -2.90 -5.35
CA ILE A 18 -8.34 -2.91 -5.87
C ILE A 18 -7.40 -2.04 -5.05
N GLY A 19 -7.81 -0.81 -4.69
CA GLY A 19 -6.94 0.09 -3.93
C GLY A 19 -6.53 -0.50 -2.57
N ARG A 20 -7.47 -1.17 -1.89
CA ARG A 20 -7.20 -1.88 -0.63
C ARG A 20 -6.23 -3.04 -0.84
N ALA A 21 -6.46 -3.86 -1.85
CA ALA A 21 -5.60 -5.00 -2.17
C ALA A 21 -4.16 -4.56 -2.50
N ILE A 22 -4.00 -3.44 -3.23
CA ILE A 22 -2.68 -2.86 -3.52
C ILE A 22 -2.00 -2.41 -2.22
N ALA A 23 -2.71 -1.72 -1.33
CA ALA A 23 -2.16 -1.26 -0.05
C ALA A 23 -1.70 -2.41 0.85
N GLU A 24 -2.51 -3.46 0.96
CA GLU A 24 -2.16 -4.67 1.71
C GLU A 24 -0.93 -5.38 1.09
N THR A 25 -0.90 -5.51 -0.24
CA THR A 25 0.25 -6.11 -0.94
C THR A 25 1.52 -5.29 -0.73
N PHE A 26 1.45 -3.96 -0.82
CA PHE A 26 2.63 -3.10 -0.68
C PHE A 26 3.17 -3.12 0.74
N ALA A 27 2.30 -3.15 1.75
CA ALA A 27 2.69 -3.30 3.14
C ALA A 27 3.36 -4.67 3.39
N ALA A 28 2.83 -5.75 2.80
CA ALA A 28 3.42 -7.09 2.91
C ALA A 28 4.82 -7.18 2.27
N GLU A 29 5.07 -6.41 1.22
CA GLU A 29 6.38 -6.31 0.56
C GLU A 29 7.36 -5.35 1.28
N GLY A 30 6.98 -4.81 2.45
CA GLY A 30 7.85 -4.02 3.33
C GLY A 30 7.79 -2.50 3.12
N ALA A 31 6.81 -2.01 2.36
CA ALA A 31 6.62 -0.57 2.19
C ALA A 31 5.97 0.07 3.42
N LYS A 32 6.36 1.32 3.72
CA LYS A 32 5.58 2.22 4.56
C LYS A 32 4.46 2.82 3.71
N VAL A 33 3.21 2.46 4.00
CA VAL A 33 2.06 2.81 3.16
C VAL A 33 1.21 3.88 3.84
N ALA A 34 0.95 4.97 3.12
CA ALA A 34 -0.06 5.97 3.47
C ALA A 34 -1.33 5.70 2.63
N VAL A 35 -2.45 5.48 3.30
CA VAL A 35 -3.75 5.21 2.68
C VAL A 35 -4.61 6.48 2.70
N VAL A 36 -5.17 6.84 1.54
CA VAL A 36 -6.05 8.00 1.40
C VAL A 36 -7.36 7.57 0.74
N SER A 37 -8.49 7.80 1.41
CA SER A 37 -9.84 7.59 0.88
C SER A 37 -10.75 8.78 1.22
N ARG A 38 -11.84 8.91 0.47
CA ARG A 38 -12.94 9.84 0.80
C ARG A 38 -13.79 9.27 1.92
#